data_AF-A0A1V9KDK2-F1
#
_entry.id   AF-A0A1V9KDK2-F1
#
_cell.length_a   1.000
_cell.length_b   1.000
_cell.length_c   1.000
_cell.angle_alpha   90.00
_cell.angle_beta   90.00
_cell.angle_gamma   90.00
#
_symmetry.space_group_name_H-M   'P 1'
#
loop_
_entity.id
_entity.type
_entity.pdbx_description
1 polymer ?
#
loop_
_entity_poly.entity_id
_entity_poly.type
_entity_poly.pdbx_seq_one_letter_code
_entity_poly.pdbx_strand_id
1 'polypeptide(L)'
;MTGEDAAESLDALFAGLPEDGRRTLEQIGMGLPELRRMAAQDGGMVRVRGVLSEFTARQEARHPGDDEGPPERAAVRPWALLFAAAVVGVALTALGTLLIHETAVLVGVICGLGVLFTALRTRASRGGLALRWITVAAYAALVLTVSFNTQQWYLKVRGVEQTVTIAAPLHQWTHGTRETYCRVRLGDGSVHRVLDNREKCADRAGLDGTAVVDPAGHYRPFLGTRSDIGGRAGAFAALGAAAALILAPVAAVVLGRRRPRTGHPRAGLAGGTNA
;
A
#
# COMPACT_ATOMS: atom_id res chain seq x y z
N MET A 1 -39.06 42.97 -14.59
CA MET A 1 -37.88 42.47 -15.32
C MET A 1 -38.36 41.33 -16.19
N THR A 2 -38.41 41.60 -17.49
CA THR A 2 -38.98 40.77 -18.55
C THR A 2 -37.98 39.69 -18.96
N GLY A 3 -38.47 38.53 -19.41
CA GLY A 3 -37.68 37.33 -19.68
C GLY A 3 -36.66 37.38 -20.82
N GLU A 4 -36.34 38.56 -21.36
CA GLU A 4 -35.32 38.75 -22.41
C GLU A 4 -33.89 38.78 -21.85
N ASP A 5 -33.69 39.33 -20.64
CA ASP A 5 -32.36 39.45 -20.02
C ASP A 5 -31.74 38.08 -19.66
N ALA A 6 -32.55 37.03 -19.53
CA ALA A 6 -32.08 35.67 -19.22
C ALA A 6 -31.61 34.92 -20.48
N ALA A 7 -32.22 35.19 -21.65
CA ALA A 7 -31.93 34.52 -22.91
C ALA A 7 -30.56 34.92 -23.48
N GLU A 8 -30.21 36.21 -23.36
CA GLU A 8 -28.91 36.75 -23.77
C GLU A 8 -27.74 36.11 -23.00
N SER A 9 -28.00 35.66 -21.75
CA SER A 9 -27.01 34.98 -20.92
C SER A 9 -26.75 33.52 -21.31
N LEU A 10 -27.73 32.81 -21.88
CA LEU A 10 -27.60 31.39 -22.22
C LEU A 10 -26.83 31.20 -23.52
N ASP A 11 -27.12 32.02 -24.52
CA ASP A 11 -26.46 31.96 -25.81
C ASP A 11 -24.97 32.28 -25.68
N ALA A 12 -24.62 33.25 -24.82
CA ALA A 12 -23.23 33.55 -24.47
C ALA A 12 -22.54 32.38 -23.75
N LEU A 13 -23.25 31.69 -22.84
CA LEU A 13 -22.73 30.51 -22.14
C LEU A 13 -22.53 29.31 -23.07
N PHE A 14 -23.42 29.11 -24.04
CA PHE A 14 -23.27 28.05 -25.04
C PHE A 14 -22.19 28.39 -26.08
N ALA A 15 -22.09 29.66 -26.50
CA ALA A 15 -21.04 30.13 -27.40
C ALA A 15 -19.65 29.99 -26.77
N GLY A 16 -19.54 30.16 -25.45
CA GLY A 16 -18.31 29.98 -24.67
C GLY A 16 -17.86 28.54 -24.44
N LEU A 17 -18.62 27.52 -24.89
CA LEU A 17 -18.23 26.11 -24.80
C LEU A 17 -17.19 25.74 -25.88
N PRO A 18 -16.25 24.83 -25.57
CA PRO A 18 -15.36 24.24 -26.56
C PRO A 18 -16.14 23.55 -27.69
N GLU A 19 -15.61 23.55 -28.91
CA GLU A 19 -16.25 22.97 -30.10
C GLU A 19 -16.69 21.51 -29.91
N ASP A 20 -15.84 20.69 -29.27
CA ASP A 20 -16.15 19.28 -28.98
C ASP A 20 -17.29 19.13 -27.97
N GLY A 21 -17.37 20.04 -26.98
CA GLY A 21 -18.44 20.08 -25.99
C GLY A 21 -19.78 20.47 -26.62
N ARG A 22 -19.77 21.46 -27.52
CA ARG A 22 -20.96 21.87 -28.30
C ARG A 22 -21.44 20.74 -29.20
N ARG A 23 -20.52 20.11 -29.94
CA ARG A 23 -20.84 18.99 -30.83
C ARG A 23 -21.43 17.79 -30.07
N THR A 24 -20.90 17.50 -28.88
CA THR A 24 -21.40 16.41 -28.03
C THR A 24 -22.80 16.72 -27.49
N LEU A 25 -23.06 17.96 -27.05
CA LEU A 25 -24.37 18.42 -26.58
C LEU A 25 -25.43 18.35 -27.70
N GLU A 26 -25.06 18.73 -28.92
CA GLU A 26 -25.94 18.62 -30.09
C GLU A 26 -26.21 17.16 -30.47
N GLN A 27 -25.21 16.28 -30.40
CA GLN A 27 -25.36 14.85 -30.71
C GLN A 27 -26.28 14.11 -29.73
N ILE A 28 -26.29 14.49 -28.45
CA ILE A 28 -27.18 13.92 -27.44
C ILE A 28 -28.57 14.60 -27.40
N GLY A 29 -28.86 15.48 -28.37
CA GLY A 29 -30.14 16.17 -28.48
C GLY A 29 -30.34 17.32 -27.49
N MET A 30 -29.31 17.70 -26.73
CA MET A 30 -29.31 18.84 -25.80
C MET A 30 -28.64 20.07 -26.41
N GLY A 31 -29.01 20.39 -27.65
CA GLY A 31 -28.57 21.61 -28.32
C GLY A 31 -29.23 22.87 -27.72
N LEU A 32 -28.80 24.04 -28.23
CA LEU A 32 -29.29 25.35 -27.81
C LEU A 32 -30.84 25.47 -27.69
N PRO A 33 -31.66 24.92 -28.62
CA PRO A 33 -33.11 25.01 -28.52
C PRO A 33 -33.68 24.28 -27.29
N GLU A 34 -33.11 23.13 -26.94
CA GLU A 34 -33.56 22.31 -25.81
C GLU A 34 -33.08 22.91 -24.48
N LEU A 35 -31.89 23.51 -24.45
CA LEU A 35 -31.40 24.27 -23.29
C LEU A 35 -32.25 25.53 -23.03
N ARG A 36 -32.71 26.22 -24.08
CA ARG A 36 -33.67 27.34 -23.95
C ARG A 36 -35.02 26.88 -23.40
N ARG A 37 -35.50 25.71 -23.85
CA ARG A 37 -36.74 25.09 -23.34
C ARG A 37 -36.63 24.72 -21.86
N MET A 38 -35.49 24.16 -21.44
CA MET A 38 -35.23 23.86 -20.04
C MET A 38 -35.07 25.13 -19.19
N ALA A 39 -34.41 26.17 -19.72
CA ALA A 39 -34.24 27.45 -19.04
C ALA A 39 -35.56 28.18 -18.76
N ALA A 40 -36.57 27.99 -19.62
CA ALA A 40 -37.91 28.57 -19.46
C ALA A 40 -38.78 27.90 -18.37
N GLN A 41 -38.32 26.79 -17.78
CA GLN A 41 -39.00 26.14 -16.65
C GLN A 41 -38.55 26.77 -15.31
N ASP A 42 -39.40 26.70 -14.28
CA ASP A 42 -39.05 27.21 -12.94
C ASP A 42 -37.79 26.50 -12.39
N GLY A 43 -36.75 27.30 -12.08
CA GLY A 43 -35.43 26.81 -11.67
C GLY A 43 -34.56 26.25 -12.80
N GLY A 44 -35.03 26.35 -14.05
CA GLY A 44 -34.42 25.79 -15.25
C GLY A 44 -33.00 26.27 -15.53
N MET A 45 -32.74 27.56 -15.34
CA MET A 45 -31.40 28.14 -15.54
C MET A 45 -30.33 27.58 -14.59
N VAL A 46 -30.70 27.16 -13.38
CA VAL A 46 -29.76 26.51 -12.44
C VAL A 46 -29.38 25.12 -12.97
N ARG A 47 -30.36 24.39 -13.51
CA ARG A 47 -30.15 23.06 -14.10
C ARG A 47 -29.30 23.15 -15.38
N VAL A 48 -29.57 24.14 -16.24
CA VAL A 48 -28.81 24.38 -17.47
C VAL A 48 -27.36 24.75 -17.18
N ARG A 49 -27.11 25.63 -16.20
CA ARG A 49 -25.74 25.92 -15.74
C ARG A 49 -25.02 24.68 -15.21
N GLY A 50 -25.74 23.79 -14.51
CA GLY A 50 -25.21 22.50 -14.06
C GLY A 50 -24.77 21.62 -15.23
N VAL A 51 -25.63 21.44 -16.24
CA VAL A 51 -25.31 20.64 -17.44
C VAL A 51 -24.12 21.24 -18.19
N LEU A 52 -24.14 22.55 -18.48
CA LEU A 52 -23.05 23.19 -19.21
C LEU A 52 -21.71 23.12 -18.44
N SER A 53 -21.75 23.18 -17.11
CA SER A 53 -20.54 23.07 -16.27
C SER A 53 -19.81 21.72 -16.40
N GLU A 54 -20.54 20.63 -16.68
CA GLU A 54 -19.94 19.32 -16.90
C GLU A 54 -19.15 19.23 -18.20
N PHE A 55 -19.53 20.01 -19.22
CA PHE A 55 -18.88 20.04 -20.52
C PHE A 55 -17.79 21.09 -20.62
N THR A 56 -17.86 22.18 -19.84
CA THR A 56 -16.72 23.09 -19.65
C THR A 56 -15.60 22.44 -18.82
N ALA A 57 -15.94 21.62 -17.80
CA ALA A 57 -14.96 20.98 -16.93
C ALA A 57 -14.23 19.78 -17.58
N ARG A 58 -14.70 19.29 -18.75
CA ARG A 58 -14.12 18.10 -19.41
C ARG A 58 -12.83 18.35 -20.17
N GLN A 59 -12.35 19.59 -20.31
CA GLN A 59 -11.11 19.91 -21.03
C GLN A 59 -10.00 20.57 -20.20
N GLU A 60 -10.21 20.84 -18.90
CA GLU A 60 -9.07 20.88 -18.00
C GLU A 60 -8.61 19.43 -17.82
N ALA A 61 -7.55 19.06 -18.53
CA ALA A 61 -6.81 17.84 -18.25
C ALA A 61 -6.66 17.76 -16.73
N ARG A 62 -7.36 16.82 -16.08
CA ARG A 62 -7.32 16.67 -14.62
C ARG A 62 -5.87 16.55 -14.20
N HIS A 63 -5.31 17.64 -13.71
CA HIS A 63 -3.99 17.61 -13.14
C HIS A 63 -4.11 16.93 -11.78
N PRO A 64 -3.10 16.14 -11.35
CA PRO A 64 -3.10 15.57 -10.01
C PRO A 64 -3.19 16.71 -8.96
N GLY A 65 -4.40 16.99 -8.46
CA GLY A 65 -4.66 18.09 -7.52
C GLY A 65 -6.03 18.77 -7.63
N ASP A 66 -6.78 18.63 -8.73
CA ASP A 66 -8.05 19.38 -8.90
C ASP A 66 -9.26 18.79 -8.14
N ASP A 67 -9.11 17.62 -7.53
CA ASP A 67 -10.07 17.04 -6.56
C ASP A 67 -9.82 17.54 -5.12
N GLU A 68 -9.31 18.76 -4.96
CA GLU A 68 -9.27 19.46 -3.67
C GLU A 68 -10.68 19.94 -3.29
N GLY A 69 -11.56 18.99 -2.95
CA GLY A 69 -12.73 19.26 -2.13
C GLY A 69 -12.33 19.95 -0.80
N PRO A 70 -13.29 20.54 -0.08
CA PRO A 70 -13.03 21.49 1.00
C PRO A 70 -11.96 21.00 2.01
N PRO A 71 -10.99 21.87 2.37
CA PRO A 71 -9.76 21.52 3.08
C PRO A 71 -9.94 21.10 4.56
N GLU A 72 -11.18 21.01 5.06
CA GLU A 72 -11.43 20.74 6.48
C GLU A 72 -11.41 19.25 6.85
N ARG A 73 -11.28 18.37 5.86
CA ARG A 73 -11.05 16.94 6.08
C ARG A 73 -10.02 16.43 5.09
N ALA A 74 -8.74 16.73 5.31
CA ALA A 74 -7.70 15.80 4.86
C ALA A 74 -8.12 14.43 5.40
N ALA A 75 -8.71 13.60 4.53
CA ALA A 75 -9.58 12.54 4.96
C ALA A 75 -8.74 11.49 5.70
N VAL A 76 -8.77 11.55 7.03
CA VAL A 76 -8.05 10.62 7.92
C VAL A 76 -8.54 9.19 7.68
N ARG A 77 -9.82 9.06 7.30
CA ARG A 77 -10.51 7.78 7.08
C ARG A 77 -9.84 6.88 6.03
N PRO A 78 -9.56 7.29 4.78
CA PRO A 78 -8.87 6.43 3.82
C PRO A 78 -7.46 6.03 4.26
N TRP A 79 -6.70 6.90 4.92
CA TRP A 79 -5.39 6.55 5.47
C TRP A 79 -5.47 5.57 6.64
N ALA A 80 -6.45 5.75 7.53
CA ALA A 80 -6.72 4.82 8.62
C ALA A 80 -7.15 3.43 8.09
N LEU A 81 -7.97 3.39 7.02
CA LEU A 81 -8.36 2.14 6.37
C LEU A 81 -7.17 1.46 5.68
N LEU A 82 -6.30 2.20 5.00
CA LEU A 82 -5.08 1.66 4.39
C LEU A 82 -4.13 1.08 5.45
N PHE A 83 -3.92 1.82 6.55
CA PHE A 83 -3.11 1.35 7.67
C PHE A 83 -3.71 0.10 8.31
N ALA A 84 -5.01 0.10 8.62
CA ALA A 84 -5.69 -1.05 9.20
C ALA A 84 -5.62 -2.28 8.29
N ALA A 85 -5.87 -2.12 6.99
CA ALA A 85 -5.76 -3.21 6.02
C ALA A 85 -4.35 -3.79 5.97
N ALA A 86 -3.32 -2.93 5.98
CA ALA A 86 -1.93 -3.38 5.97
C ALA A 86 -1.54 -4.10 7.27
N VAL A 87 -1.92 -3.58 8.43
CA VAL A 87 -1.64 -4.21 9.74
C VAL A 87 -2.35 -5.57 9.84
N VAL A 88 -3.63 -5.63 9.48
CA VAL A 88 -4.41 -6.88 9.49
C VAL A 88 -3.80 -7.89 8.51
N GLY A 89 -3.41 -7.45 7.30
CA GLY A 89 -2.76 -8.32 6.33
C GLY A 89 -1.44 -8.90 6.83
N VAL A 90 -0.59 -8.09 7.46
CA VAL A 90 0.66 -8.56 8.08
C VAL A 90 0.38 -9.55 9.21
N ALA A 91 -0.59 -9.24 10.09
CA ALA A 91 -0.96 -10.11 11.20
C ALA A 91 -1.50 -11.46 10.71
N LEU A 92 -2.40 -11.46 9.71
CA LEU A 92 -2.93 -12.67 9.10
C LEU A 92 -1.85 -13.49 8.39
N THR A 93 -0.88 -12.83 7.74
CA THR A 93 0.26 -13.51 7.12
C THR A 93 1.13 -14.19 8.19
N ALA A 94 1.43 -13.49 9.28
CA ALA A 94 2.22 -14.02 10.39
C ALA A 94 1.49 -15.12 11.19
N LEU A 95 0.16 -15.07 11.28
CA LEU A 95 -0.64 -16.16 11.84
C LEU A 95 -0.71 -17.35 10.87
N GLY A 96 -0.85 -17.07 9.58
CA GLY A 96 -0.87 -18.08 8.53
C GLY A 96 0.42 -18.88 8.46
N THR A 97 1.58 -18.25 8.69
CA THR A 97 2.88 -18.97 8.74
C THR A 97 2.95 -19.98 9.89
N LEU A 98 2.24 -19.73 10.99
CA LEU A 98 2.18 -20.64 12.13
C LEU A 98 1.20 -21.82 11.92
N LEU A 99 0.20 -21.64 11.06
CA LEU A 99 -0.90 -22.61 10.89
C LEU A 99 -0.86 -23.39 9.56
N ILE A 100 -0.43 -22.76 8.47
CA ILE A 100 -0.57 -23.29 7.09
C ILE A 100 0.74 -23.23 6.30
N HIS A 101 1.86 -23.05 7.01
CA HIS A 101 3.25 -23.16 6.55
C HIS A 101 3.50 -22.58 5.15
N GLU A 102 3.55 -23.42 4.10
CA GLU A 102 3.89 -23.03 2.72
C GLU A 102 2.85 -22.11 2.05
N THR A 103 1.59 -22.15 2.47
CA THR A 103 0.53 -21.33 1.84
C THR A 103 0.39 -19.95 2.48
N ALA A 104 1.15 -19.65 3.54
CA ALA A 104 1.11 -18.34 4.19
C ALA A 104 1.49 -17.19 3.24
N VAL A 105 2.34 -17.46 2.25
CA VAL A 105 2.68 -16.51 1.19
C VAL A 105 1.44 -16.14 0.37
N LEU A 106 0.57 -17.11 0.05
CA LEU A 106 -0.68 -16.86 -0.68
C LEU A 106 -1.62 -15.97 0.13
N VAL A 107 -1.73 -16.18 1.44
CA VAL A 107 -2.51 -15.32 2.34
C VAL A 107 -1.96 -13.89 2.31
N GLY A 108 -0.64 -13.72 2.36
CA GLY A 108 0.01 -12.41 2.26
C GLY A 108 -0.21 -11.71 0.92
N VAL A 109 -0.22 -12.47 -0.18
CA VAL A 109 -0.52 -11.94 -1.53
C VAL A 109 -1.99 -11.52 -1.64
N ILE A 110 -2.93 -12.33 -1.17
CA ILE A 110 -4.37 -12.00 -1.19
C ILE A 110 -4.64 -10.75 -0.35
N CYS A 111 -4.06 -10.66 0.85
CA CYS A 111 -4.14 -9.47 1.69
C CYS A 111 -3.48 -8.26 0.99
N GLY A 112 -2.39 -8.49 0.26
CA GLY A 112 -1.70 -7.48 -0.54
C GLY A 112 -2.56 -6.87 -1.65
N LEU A 113 -3.43 -7.66 -2.28
CA LEU A 113 -4.42 -7.13 -3.23
C LEU A 113 -5.41 -6.19 -2.55
N GLY A 114 -5.84 -6.52 -1.32
CA GLY A 114 -6.67 -5.64 -0.50
C GLY A 114 -5.96 -4.33 -0.12
N VAL A 115 -4.68 -4.40 0.25
CA VAL A 115 -3.83 -3.23 0.53
C VAL A 115 -3.65 -2.38 -0.74
N LEU A 116 -3.41 -3.00 -1.90
CA LEU A 116 -3.28 -2.30 -3.17
C LEU A 116 -4.59 -1.60 -3.58
N PHE A 117 -5.71 -2.28 -3.40
CA PHE A 117 -7.04 -1.73 -3.71
C PHE A 117 -7.41 -0.57 -2.78
N THR A 118 -7.14 -0.69 -1.48
CA THR A 118 -7.32 0.41 -0.51
C THR A 118 -6.38 1.57 -0.79
N ALA A 119 -5.14 1.29 -1.19
CA ALA A 119 -4.20 2.31 -1.65
C ALA A 119 -4.75 3.05 -2.87
N LEU A 120 -5.26 2.33 -3.89
CA LEU A 120 -5.90 2.91 -5.07
C LEU A 120 -7.08 3.82 -4.74
N ARG A 121 -7.88 3.46 -3.74
CA ARG A 121 -9.01 4.28 -3.24
C ARG A 121 -8.58 5.46 -2.37
N THR A 122 -7.32 5.53 -1.95
CA THR A 122 -6.78 6.65 -1.17
C THR A 122 -6.48 7.82 -2.11
N ARG A 123 -7.21 8.95 -1.93
CA ARG A 123 -7.11 10.14 -2.80
C ARG A 123 -5.69 10.72 -2.81
N ALA A 124 -5.25 11.18 -3.98
CA ALA A 124 -3.94 11.78 -4.17
C ALA A 124 -3.94 13.25 -3.72
N SER A 125 -3.41 13.53 -2.54
CA SER A 125 -2.91 14.88 -2.22
C SER A 125 -1.44 14.99 -2.66
N ARG A 126 -0.96 16.22 -2.96
CA ARG A 126 0.48 16.44 -3.24
C ARG A 126 1.30 15.94 -2.03
N GLY A 127 2.18 14.96 -2.24
CA GLY A 127 2.94 14.24 -1.20
C GLY A 127 2.30 12.94 -0.69
N GLY A 128 0.97 12.79 -0.78
CA GLY A 128 0.26 11.57 -0.39
C GLY A 128 0.49 10.38 -1.33
N LEU A 129 0.79 10.63 -2.60
CA LEU A 129 1.06 9.58 -3.59
C LEU A 129 2.35 8.81 -3.27
N ALA A 130 3.43 9.51 -2.91
CA ALA A 130 4.68 8.87 -2.51
C ALA A 130 4.51 8.05 -1.21
N LEU A 131 3.87 8.64 -0.19
CA LEU A 131 3.60 7.99 1.10
C LEU A 131 2.72 6.74 0.97
N ARG A 132 1.78 6.75 0.01
CA ARG A 132 0.92 5.61 -0.29
C ARG A 132 1.75 4.45 -0.82
N TRP A 133 2.61 4.69 -1.81
CA TRP A 133 3.47 3.63 -2.37
C TRP A 133 4.54 3.16 -1.38
N ILE A 134 5.04 4.04 -0.51
CA ILE A 134 5.89 3.66 0.63
C ILE A 134 5.15 2.69 1.56
N THR A 135 3.87 2.93 1.84
CA THR A 135 3.06 2.04 2.69
C THR A 135 2.87 0.67 2.03
N VAL A 136 2.58 0.63 0.73
CA VAL A 136 2.47 -0.63 -0.04
C VAL A 136 3.81 -1.38 -0.08
N ALA A 137 4.91 -0.68 -0.33
CA ALA A 137 6.25 -1.25 -0.35
C ALA A 137 6.67 -1.78 1.03
N ALA A 138 6.36 -1.05 2.10
CA ALA A 138 6.60 -1.47 3.48
C ALA A 138 5.80 -2.74 3.83
N TYR A 139 4.52 -2.80 3.44
CA TYR A 139 3.70 -4.02 3.57
C TYR A 139 4.34 -5.20 2.84
N ALA A 140 4.72 -5.03 1.57
CA ALA A 140 5.34 -6.08 0.78
C ALA A 140 6.67 -6.56 1.40
N ALA A 141 7.51 -5.63 1.85
CA ALA A 141 8.76 -5.95 2.53
C ALA A 141 8.53 -6.75 3.82
N LEU A 142 7.51 -6.41 4.61
CA LEU A 142 7.15 -7.18 5.82
C LEU A 142 6.66 -8.58 5.47
N VAL A 143 5.76 -8.73 4.50
CA VAL A 143 5.25 -10.02 4.04
C VAL A 143 6.40 -10.90 3.53
N LEU A 144 7.30 -10.36 2.72
CA LEU A 144 8.48 -11.09 2.23
C LEU A 144 9.39 -11.51 3.39
N THR A 145 9.69 -10.58 4.30
CA THR A 145 10.57 -10.87 5.45
C THR A 145 9.98 -11.95 6.35
N VAL A 146 8.67 -11.91 6.62
CA VAL A 146 7.96 -12.96 7.37
C VAL A 146 8.02 -14.28 6.62
N SER A 147 7.73 -14.28 5.31
CA SER A 147 7.71 -15.48 4.47
C SER A 147 9.08 -16.17 4.42
N PHE A 148 10.15 -15.43 4.12
CA PHE A 148 11.51 -15.99 4.02
C PHE A 148 12.08 -16.45 5.36
N ASN A 149 11.62 -15.87 6.47
CA ASN A 149 12.09 -16.24 7.81
C ASN A 149 11.10 -17.15 8.57
N THR A 150 10.07 -17.67 7.90
CA THR A 150 9.01 -18.49 8.54
C THR A 150 9.58 -19.61 9.41
N GLN A 151 10.53 -20.37 8.87
CA GLN A 151 11.14 -21.48 9.59
C GLN A 151 11.94 -21.01 10.81
N GLN A 152 12.68 -19.90 10.69
CA GLN A 152 13.43 -19.33 11.81
C GLN A 152 12.47 -18.85 12.91
N TRP A 153 11.41 -18.15 12.54
CA TRP A 153 10.37 -17.71 13.48
C TRP A 153 9.71 -18.89 14.18
N TYR A 154 9.34 -19.92 13.42
CA TYR A 154 8.74 -21.13 13.98
C TYR A 154 9.69 -21.79 14.99
N LEU A 155 10.95 -22.04 14.62
CA LEU A 155 11.93 -22.68 15.51
C LEU A 155 12.22 -21.84 16.75
N LYS A 156 12.22 -20.51 16.63
CA LYS A 156 12.41 -19.61 17.77
C LYS A 156 11.26 -19.67 18.79
N VAL A 157 10.02 -19.85 18.32
CA VAL A 157 8.82 -19.89 19.17
C VAL A 157 8.53 -21.30 19.68
N ARG A 158 8.66 -22.32 18.82
CA ARG A 158 8.24 -23.71 19.12
C ARG A 158 9.35 -24.75 19.08
N GLY A 159 10.49 -24.47 18.46
CA GLY A 159 11.59 -25.43 18.34
C GLY A 159 12.24 -25.69 19.70
N VAL A 160 12.62 -26.92 20.02
CA VAL A 160 13.22 -27.32 21.30
C VAL A 160 14.73 -27.41 21.16
N GLU A 161 15.46 -26.85 22.14
CA GLU A 161 16.91 -27.02 22.22
C GLU A 161 17.23 -28.43 22.72
N GLN A 162 18.04 -29.15 21.95
CA GLN A 162 18.49 -30.49 22.31
C GLN A 162 19.94 -30.70 21.88
N THR A 163 20.61 -31.60 22.59
CA THR A 163 21.95 -32.06 22.21
C THR A 163 21.84 -32.95 20.98
N VAL A 164 22.64 -32.67 19.97
CA VAL A 164 22.71 -33.42 18.71
C VAL A 164 24.15 -33.72 18.37
N THR A 165 24.39 -34.82 17.67
CA THR A 165 25.74 -35.15 17.19
C THR A 165 25.91 -34.61 15.77
N ILE A 166 26.98 -33.86 15.52
CA ILE A 166 27.28 -33.32 14.20
C ILE A 166 27.63 -34.50 13.27
N ALA A 167 26.87 -34.67 12.20
CA ALA A 167 27.10 -35.74 11.23
C ALA A 167 28.07 -35.28 10.13
N ALA A 168 28.68 -36.23 9.44
CA ALA A 168 29.53 -35.94 8.29
C ALA A 168 28.76 -35.02 7.29
N PRO A 169 29.38 -33.94 6.80
CA PRO A 169 28.70 -33.00 5.91
C PRO A 169 28.28 -33.68 4.61
N LEU A 170 27.24 -33.16 3.98
CA LEU A 170 26.78 -33.59 2.67
C LEU A 170 27.35 -32.64 1.61
N HIS A 171 28.05 -33.19 0.63
CA HIS A 171 28.50 -32.41 -0.51
C HIS A 171 27.55 -32.59 -1.68
N GLN A 172 27.09 -31.49 -2.26
CA GLN A 172 26.23 -31.50 -3.44
C GLN A 172 26.75 -30.46 -4.44
N TRP A 173 26.61 -30.78 -5.72
CA TRP A 173 26.92 -29.84 -6.79
C TRP A 173 25.66 -29.07 -7.16
N THR A 174 25.71 -27.75 -7.00
CA THR A 174 24.63 -26.81 -7.32
C THR A 174 25.22 -25.68 -8.16
N HIS A 175 24.58 -25.40 -9.30
CA HIS A 175 24.99 -24.33 -10.21
C HIS A 175 26.50 -24.32 -10.57
N GLY A 176 27.09 -25.51 -10.78
CA GLY A 176 28.51 -25.64 -11.16
C GLY A 176 29.50 -25.46 -10.00
N THR A 177 29.02 -25.29 -8.76
CA THR A 177 29.86 -25.18 -7.56
C THR A 177 29.55 -26.30 -6.58
N ARG A 178 30.57 -26.76 -5.84
CA ARG A 178 30.40 -27.77 -4.79
C ARG A 178 29.98 -27.08 -3.50
N GLU A 179 28.71 -27.19 -3.16
CA GLU A 179 28.17 -26.76 -1.87
C GLU A 179 28.35 -27.86 -0.82
N THR A 180 28.64 -27.44 0.41
CA THR A 180 28.79 -28.32 1.57
C THR A 180 27.69 -27.99 2.55
N TYR A 181 26.83 -28.96 2.86
CA TYR A 181 25.72 -28.80 3.79
C TYR A 181 25.99 -29.53 5.10
N CYS A 182 25.93 -28.79 6.20
CA CYS A 182 25.94 -29.34 7.55
C CYS A 182 24.76 -30.28 7.80
N ARG A 183 25.02 -31.36 8.54
CA ARG A 183 24.02 -32.33 8.97
C ARG A 183 24.16 -32.61 10.46
N VAL A 184 23.06 -32.90 11.12
CA VAL A 184 23.02 -33.30 12.52
C VAL A 184 22.26 -34.61 12.67
N ARG A 185 22.73 -35.46 13.57
CA ARG A 185 22.04 -36.66 14.02
C ARG A 185 21.29 -36.32 15.30
N LEU A 186 19.98 -36.56 15.29
CA LEU A 186 19.12 -36.34 16.45
C LEU A 186 19.19 -37.56 17.39
N GLY A 187 18.61 -37.45 18.59
CA GLY A 187 18.61 -38.53 19.59
C GLY A 187 17.87 -39.80 19.15
N ASP A 188 16.99 -39.70 18.16
CA ASP A 188 16.30 -40.84 17.53
C ASP A 188 17.15 -41.54 16.44
N GLY A 189 18.39 -41.07 16.21
CA GLY A 189 19.30 -41.59 15.20
C GLY A 189 19.07 -41.03 13.78
N SER A 190 18.02 -40.26 13.55
CA SER A 190 17.72 -39.67 12.25
C SER A 190 18.73 -38.55 11.92
N VAL A 191 19.09 -38.43 10.63
CA VAL A 191 20.08 -37.46 10.16
C VAL A 191 19.42 -36.43 9.28
N HIS A 192 19.51 -35.16 9.68
CA HIS A 192 18.85 -34.05 9.00
C HIS A 192 19.86 -33.01 8.54
N ARG A 193 19.59 -32.39 7.39
CA ARG A 193 20.31 -31.19 6.94
C ARG A 193 19.88 -30.01 7.82
N VAL A 194 20.83 -29.18 8.23
CA VAL A 194 20.52 -27.98 9.04
C VAL A 194 19.96 -26.84 8.17
N LEU A 195 19.22 -25.92 8.80
CA LEU A 195 18.60 -24.77 8.14
C LEU A 195 19.64 -23.77 7.59
N ASP A 196 20.64 -23.41 8.38
CA ASP A 196 21.62 -22.38 8.03
C ASP A 196 23.03 -22.96 8.16
N ASN A 197 23.83 -22.83 7.10
CA ASN A 197 25.13 -23.49 6.96
C ASN A 197 26.26 -22.56 7.43
N ARG A 198 26.13 -22.03 8.64
CA ARG A 198 27.07 -21.05 9.20
C ARG A 198 28.34 -21.66 9.77
N GLU A 199 28.31 -22.95 10.11
CA GLU A 199 29.42 -23.63 10.78
C GLU A 199 30.26 -24.50 9.82
N LYS A 200 31.55 -24.64 10.13
CA LYS A 200 32.42 -25.65 9.51
C LYS A 200 32.16 -27.01 10.15
N CYS A 201 31.18 -27.75 9.63
CA CYS A 201 30.83 -29.07 10.19
C CYS A 201 31.82 -30.19 9.83
N ALA A 202 32.69 -29.99 8.84
CA ALA A 202 33.69 -30.99 8.47
C ALA A 202 34.66 -31.30 9.63
N ASP A 203 35.16 -30.25 10.29
CA ASP A 203 36.16 -30.37 11.37
C ASP A 203 35.54 -30.81 12.71
N ARG A 204 34.20 -30.78 12.81
CA ARG A 204 33.44 -31.08 14.04
C ARG A 204 32.60 -32.35 13.93
N ALA A 205 32.69 -33.08 12.84
CA ALA A 205 31.92 -34.30 12.64
C ALA A 205 32.21 -35.32 13.75
N GLY A 206 31.16 -35.87 14.35
CA GLY A 206 31.23 -36.80 15.48
C GLY A 206 31.21 -36.13 16.86
N LEU A 207 31.33 -34.80 16.93
CA LEU A 207 31.18 -34.06 18.18
C LEU A 207 29.72 -33.77 18.48
N ASP A 208 29.42 -33.65 19.77
CA ASP A 208 28.12 -33.18 20.23
C ASP A 208 28.03 -31.65 20.18
N GLY A 209 26.85 -31.16 19.84
CA GLY A 209 26.51 -29.74 19.77
C GLY A 209 25.08 -29.50 20.23
N THR A 210 24.67 -28.24 20.25
CA THR A 210 23.28 -27.86 20.53
C THR A 210 22.58 -27.51 19.23
N ALA A 211 21.35 -27.99 19.04
CA ALA A 211 20.50 -27.58 17.95
C ALA A 211 19.08 -27.33 18.42
N VAL A 212 18.40 -26.39 17.75
CA VAL A 212 16.98 -26.15 17.90
C VAL A 212 16.23 -26.99 16.87
N VAL A 213 15.36 -27.87 17.34
CA VAL A 213 14.68 -28.88 16.52
C VAL A 213 13.18 -28.70 16.63
N ASP A 214 12.47 -28.85 15.51
CA ASP A 214 11.02 -28.89 15.51
C ASP A 214 10.52 -30.23 16.06
N PRO A 215 9.80 -30.27 17.19
CA PRO A 215 9.25 -31.52 17.73
C PRO A 215 8.29 -32.22 16.77
N ALA A 216 7.62 -31.47 15.90
CA ALA A 216 6.69 -32.00 14.92
C ALA A 216 7.37 -32.47 13.61
N GLY A 217 8.67 -32.21 13.44
CA GLY A 217 9.45 -32.66 12.29
C GLY A 217 9.11 -31.98 10.96
N HIS A 218 8.37 -30.87 10.96
CA HIS A 218 8.03 -30.12 9.75
C HIS A 218 9.22 -29.31 9.22
N TYR A 219 10.06 -28.81 10.13
CA TYR A 219 11.17 -27.94 9.77
C TYR A 219 12.54 -28.56 10.06
N ARG A 220 13.50 -28.23 9.21
CA ARG A 220 14.90 -28.61 9.38
C ARG A 220 15.47 -28.02 10.69
N PRO A 221 16.34 -28.75 11.39
CA PRO A 221 16.96 -28.27 12.62
C PRO A 221 17.90 -27.09 12.38
N PHE A 222 18.03 -26.21 13.35
CA PHE A 222 19.00 -25.12 13.37
C PHE A 222 20.14 -25.48 14.32
N LEU A 223 21.39 -25.51 13.83
CA LEU A 223 22.56 -25.78 14.66
C LEU A 223 22.97 -24.51 15.41
N GLY A 224 22.89 -24.55 16.74
CA GLY A 224 23.02 -23.41 17.64
C GLY A 224 21.89 -23.34 18.67
N THR A 225 21.82 -22.24 19.41
CA THR A 225 20.75 -21.97 20.40
C THR A 225 19.62 -21.15 19.79
N ARG A 226 18.47 -21.05 20.47
CA ARG A 226 17.35 -20.19 20.04
C ARG A 226 17.75 -18.72 19.96
N SER A 227 18.69 -18.26 20.79
CA SER A 227 19.22 -16.89 20.72
C SER A 227 19.98 -16.60 19.43
N ASP A 228 20.59 -17.61 18.82
CA ASP A 228 21.35 -17.48 17.58
C ASP A 228 20.43 -17.46 16.34
N ILE A 229 19.14 -17.80 16.52
CA ILE A 229 18.13 -17.78 15.46
C ILE A 229 17.73 -16.32 15.14
N GLY A 230 18.10 -15.92 13.93
CA GLY A 230 17.78 -14.64 13.32
C GLY A 230 19.01 -13.89 12.83
N GLY A 231 18.94 -13.32 11.63
CA GLY A 231 19.97 -12.42 11.10
C GLY A 231 19.70 -10.96 11.48
N ARG A 232 20.74 -10.22 11.89
CA ARG A 232 20.62 -8.77 12.19
C ARG A 232 20.06 -7.99 11.00
N ALA A 233 20.47 -8.33 9.77
CA ALA A 233 20.01 -7.67 8.55
C ALA A 233 18.49 -7.81 8.33
N GLY A 234 17.93 -9.01 8.52
CA GLY A 234 16.48 -9.25 8.40
C GLY A 234 15.68 -8.52 9.49
N ALA A 235 16.22 -8.44 10.71
CA ALA A 235 15.61 -7.69 11.80
C ALA A 235 15.60 -6.17 11.51
N PHE A 236 16.69 -5.59 11.01
CA PHE A 236 16.72 -4.17 10.64
C PHE A 236 15.80 -3.85 9.46
N ALA A 237 15.74 -4.72 8.44
CA ALA A 237 14.81 -4.57 7.34
C ALA A 237 13.34 -4.61 7.80
N ALA A 238 12.99 -5.56 8.68
CA ALA A 238 11.65 -5.64 9.27
C ALA A 238 11.31 -4.40 10.12
N LEU A 239 12.25 -3.93 10.95
CA LEU A 239 12.07 -2.73 11.77
C LEU A 239 11.89 -1.48 10.92
N GLY A 240 12.71 -1.30 9.88
CA GLY A 240 12.60 -0.18 8.95
C GLY A 240 11.27 -0.19 8.20
N ALA A 241 10.84 -1.37 7.73
CA ALA A 241 9.55 -1.53 7.06
C ALA A 241 8.37 -1.26 8.02
N ALA A 242 8.43 -1.75 9.27
CA ALA A 242 7.42 -1.48 10.28
C ALA A 242 7.33 0.03 10.61
N ALA A 243 8.48 0.69 10.77
CA ALA A 243 8.54 2.12 10.99
C ALA A 243 7.93 2.88 9.80
N ALA A 244 8.27 2.52 8.56
CA ALA A 244 7.71 3.13 7.37
C ALA A 244 6.18 2.93 7.27
N LEU A 245 5.69 1.73 7.62
CA LEU A 245 4.26 1.41 7.63
C LEU A 245 3.45 2.28 8.60
N ILE A 246 4.03 2.64 9.75
CA ILE A 246 3.39 3.47 10.76
C ILE A 246 3.56 4.97 10.43
N LEU A 247 4.79 5.38 10.09
CA LEU A 247 5.12 6.79 9.90
C LEU A 247 4.52 7.37 8.61
N ALA A 248 4.39 6.60 7.54
CA ALA A 248 3.87 7.13 6.28
C ALA A 248 2.40 7.59 6.36
N PRO A 249 1.47 6.81 6.94
CA PRO A 249 0.09 7.27 7.19
C PRO A 249 0.02 8.45 8.17
N VAL A 250 0.83 8.43 9.24
CA VAL A 250 0.86 9.52 10.23
C VAL A 250 1.35 10.82 9.60
N ALA A 251 2.43 10.76 8.81
CA ALA A 251 2.97 11.91 8.09
C ALA A 251 1.95 12.47 7.09
N ALA A 252 1.22 11.61 6.38
CA ALA A 252 0.17 12.04 5.45
C ALA A 252 -0.97 12.80 6.17
N VAL A 253 -1.38 12.33 7.36
CA VAL A 253 -2.39 13.01 8.17
C VAL A 253 -1.89 14.34 8.71
N VAL A 254 -0.64 14.42 9.19
CA VAL A 254 -0.05 15.65 9.74
C VAL A 254 0.17 16.70 8.66
N LEU A 255 0.75 16.31 7.51
CA LEU A 255 0.96 17.22 6.37
C LEU A 255 -0.37 17.70 5.78
N GLY A 256 -1.39 16.84 5.74
CA GLY A 256 -2.74 17.21 5.31
C GLY A 256 -3.42 18.23 6.22
N ARG A 257 -3.07 18.28 7.52
CA ARG A 257 -3.61 19.26 8.49
C ARG A 257 -2.92 20.62 8.45
N ARG A 258 -1.68 20.71 7.93
CA ARG A 258 -0.81 21.88 8.09
C ARG A 258 -0.82 22.86 6.93
N ARG A 259 -1.69 22.71 5.92
CA ARG A 259 -1.68 23.65 4.79
C ARG A 259 -2.13 25.05 5.26
N PRO A 260 -1.26 26.07 5.21
CA PRO A 260 -1.67 27.42 5.54
C PRO A 260 -2.70 27.87 4.50
N ARG A 261 -3.75 28.51 5.00
CA ARG A 261 -4.75 29.21 4.20
C ARG A 261 -4.02 30.39 3.55
N THR A 262 -3.32 30.18 2.43
CA THR A 262 -2.94 31.28 1.53
C THR A 262 -4.24 31.80 0.94
N GLY A 263 -4.90 32.67 1.70
CA GLY A 263 -6.00 33.47 1.21
C GLY A 263 -5.47 34.28 0.04
N HIS A 264 -6.06 34.09 -1.13
CA HIS A 264 -6.04 35.15 -2.12
C HIS A 264 -6.62 36.40 -1.45
N PRO A 265 -5.92 37.53 -1.43
CA PRO A 265 -6.59 38.79 -1.21
C PRO A 265 -7.55 38.92 -2.39
N ARG A 266 -8.86 38.81 -2.12
CA ARG A 266 -9.86 39.46 -2.96
C ARG A 266 -9.38 40.90 -3.09
N ALA A 267 -8.91 41.27 -4.28
CA ALA A 267 -8.83 42.66 -4.67
C ALA A 267 -10.26 43.18 -4.62
N GLY A 268 -10.62 43.73 -3.48
CA GLY A 268 -11.89 44.39 -3.27
C GLY A 268 -11.96 45.55 -4.24
N LEU A 269 -13.05 45.59 -4.99
CA LEU A 269 -13.60 46.84 -5.49
C LEU A 269 -13.60 47.86 -4.35
N ALA A 270 -12.78 48.89 -4.52
CA ALA A 270 -12.86 50.18 -3.85
C ALA A 270 -12.36 51.19 -4.91
N GLY A 271 -13.07 52.21 -5.32
CA GLY A 271 -14.40 52.67 -4.99
C GLY A 271 -14.78 53.72 -6.04
N GLY A 272 -16.07 54.00 -6.17
CA GLY A 272 -16.51 55.23 -6.81
C GLY A 272 -15.98 56.42 -6.02
N THR A 273 -15.49 57.42 -6.74
CA THR A 273 -15.32 58.78 -6.23
C THR A 273 -16.11 59.70 -7.13
N ASN A 274 -17.12 60.32 -6.54
CA ASN A 274 -17.68 61.58 -6.99
C ASN A 274 -16.55 62.62 -7.04
N ALA A 275 -16.38 63.26 -8.19
CA ALA A 275 -16.05 64.67 -8.38
C ALA A 275 -16.37 65.02 -9.83
#